data_AF-A0A7W7DBF9-F1
#
_entry.id   AF-A0A7W7DBF9-F1
#
_cell.length_a   1.000
_cell.length_b   1.000
_cell.length_c   1.000
_cell.angle_alpha   90.00
_cell.angle_beta   90.00
_cell.angle_gamma   90.00
#
_symmetry.space_group_name_H-M   'P 1'
#
loop_
_entity.id
_entity.type
_entity.pdbx_description
1 polymer ?
#
loop_
_entity_poly.entity_id
_entity_poly.type
_entity_poly.pdbx_seq_one_letter_code
_entity_poly.pdbx_strand_id
1 'polypeptide(L)'
;MCDLLNHAETLRRAAGMPHLTVTAAPHMSGAARAERSHRCSPGPTVVFGGEAVAEPPLVRLATLGHELAHHDLGHTTDPVDYWIIYLQRALGVAALIAALADAWAVLGGLATAAAMVWLATNAMYRRREVAADARALALLDRAGLPGREAMAAMHAADLVVDPWWHAAGGFVFTGHPPVYARARRLDLAR
;
A
#
# COMPACT_ATOMS: atom_id res chain seq x y z
N MET A 1 4.61 22.17 -4.12
CA MET A 1 3.91 21.90 -2.84
C MET A 1 2.50 22.47 -2.82
N CYS A 2 2.27 23.72 -3.22
CA CYS A 2 0.91 24.30 -3.30
C CYS A 2 -0.08 23.47 -4.14
N ASP A 3 0.35 22.98 -5.31
CA ASP A 3 -0.52 22.15 -6.17
C ASP A 3 -0.89 20.81 -5.53
N LEU A 4 0.04 20.20 -4.76
CA LEU A 4 -0.21 18.94 -4.07
C LEU A 4 -1.27 19.13 -2.96
N LEU A 5 -1.20 20.23 -2.22
CA LEU A 5 -2.18 20.56 -1.18
C LEU A 5 -3.56 20.88 -1.78
N ASN A 6 -3.61 21.56 -2.93
CA ASN A 6 -4.86 21.79 -3.65
C ASN A 6 -5.47 20.48 -4.14
N HIS A 7 -4.67 19.58 -4.73
CA HIS A 7 -5.14 18.25 -5.13
C HIS A 7 -5.61 17.42 -3.94
N ALA A 8 -4.90 17.49 -2.80
CA ALA A 8 -5.30 16.80 -1.58
C ALA A 8 -6.67 17.25 -1.07
N GLU A 9 -6.93 18.56 -1.07
CA GLU A 9 -8.22 19.10 -0.67
C GLU A 9 -9.34 18.69 -1.64
N THR A 10 -9.09 18.73 -2.95
CA THR A 10 -10.06 18.28 -3.97
C THR A 10 -10.38 16.79 -3.82
N LEU A 11 -9.36 15.94 -3.68
CA LEU A 11 -9.51 14.50 -3.52
C LEU A 11 -10.19 14.14 -2.19
N ARG A 12 -9.83 14.82 -1.09
CA ARG A 12 -10.51 14.68 0.21
C ARG A 12 -12.01 14.92 0.08
N ARG A 13 -12.41 16.01 -0.59
CA ARG A 13 -13.83 16.33 -0.84
C ARG A 13 -14.50 15.24 -1.69
N ALA A 14 -13.85 14.78 -2.76
CA ALA A 14 -14.37 13.71 -3.61
C ALA A 14 -14.53 12.36 -2.87
N ALA A 15 -13.68 12.10 -1.87
CA ALA A 15 -13.78 10.95 -0.98
C ALA A 15 -14.81 11.14 0.15
N GLY A 16 -15.33 12.35 0.36
CA GLY A 16 -16.22 12.64 1.49
C GLY A 16 -15.52 12.58 2.85
N MET A 17 -14.19 12.67 2.89
CA MET A 17 -13.42 12.61 4.14
C MET A 17 -13.46 13.96 4.87
N PRO A 18 -13.68 14.00 6.19
CA PRO A 18 -13.76 15.26 6.94
C PRO A 18 -12.43 16.02 6.97
N HIS A 19 -11.31 15.30 7.03
CA HIS A 19 -9.95 15.87 7.07
C HIS A 19 -8.96 14.93 6.39
N LEU A 20 -7.88 15.51 5.89
CA LEU A 20 -6.72 14.81 5.34
C LEU A 20 -5.47 15.63 5.66
N THR A 21 -4.47 15.01 6.24
CA THR A 21 -3.16 15.63 6.46
C THR A 21 -2.18 15.11 5.43
N VAL A 22 -1.49 16.01 4.73
CA VAL A 22 -0.39 15.65 3.82
C VAL A 22 0.89 16.22 4.37
N THR A 23 1.89 15.37 4.60
CA THR A 23 3.20 15.77 5.13
C THR A 23 4.32 15.32 4.21
N ALA A 24 5.45 16.02 4.26
CA ALA A 24 6.68 15.59 3.62
C ALA A 24 7.65 15.07 4.69
N ALA A 25 8.17 13.85 4.50
CA ALA A 25 9.17 13.22 5.35
C ALA A 25 10.44 12.99 4.51
N PRO A 26 11.34 13.98 4.41
CA PRO A 26 12.49 13.92 3.49
C PRO A 26 13.50 12.81 3.85
N HIS A 27 13.45 12.28 5.07
CA HIS A 27 14.28 11.16 5.53
C HIS A 27 13.71 9.78 5.15
N MET A 28 12.48 9.72 4.64
CA MET A 28 11.87 8.47 4.22
C MET A 28 12.32 8.15 2.78
N SER A 29 13.00 7.02 2.61
CA SER A 29 13.30 6.45 1.29
C SER A 29 12.04 5.79 0.73
N GLY A 30 11.73 6.00 -0.55
CA GLY A 30 10.54 5.47 -1.23
C GLY A 30 9.44 6.50 -1.50
N ALA A 31 8.32 5.98 -2.03
CA ALA A 31 7.15 6.73 -2.48
C ALA A 31 6.35 7.37 -1.31
N ALA A 32 5.08 7.70 -1.53
CA ALA A 32 4.20 8.13 -0.45
C ALA A 32 3.65 6.92 0.34
N ARG A 33 3.06 7.18 1.52
CA ARG A 33 2.36 6.17 2.32
C ARG A 33 1.13 6.72 3.02
N ALA A 34 0.09 5.92 3.09
CA ALA A 34 -1.07 6.11 3.95
C ALA A 34 -0.69 5.72 5.38
N GLU A 35 -0.47 6.71 6.24
CA GLU A 35 -0.07 6.48 7.62
C GLU A 35 -1.27 6.22 8.51
N ARG A 36 -1.19 5.15 9.31
CA ARG A 36 -2.25 4.81 10.27
C ARG A 36 -2.48 5.97 11.23
N SER A 37 -3.75 6.29 11.48
CA SER A 37 -4.10 7.27 12.49
C SER A 37 -3.59 6.81 13.86
N HIS A 38 -2.80 7.67 14.50
CA HIS A 38 -2.29 7.45 15.85
C HIS A 38 -3.11 8.26 16.86
N ARG A 39 -3.03 7.90 18.15
CA ARG A 39 -3.72 8.63 19.22
C ARG A 39 -3.42 10.14 19.21
N CYS A 40 -2.25 10.52 18.72
CA CYS A 40 -1.80 11.92 18.62
C CYS A 40 -2.04 12.56 17.24
N SER A 41 -2.51 11.80 16.24
CA SER A 41 -2.91 12.28 14.92
C SER A 41 -4.13 11.46 14.45
N PRO A 42 -5.34 11.80 14.92
CA PRO A 42 -6.55 10.98 14.75
C PRO A 42 -7.14 11.05 13.33
N GLY A 43 -6.34 11.37 12.30
CA GLY A 43 -6.82 11.59 10.95
C GLY A 43 -6.12 10.79 9.85
N PRO A 44 -6.78 10.66 8.68
CA PRO A 44 -6.12 10.19 7.47
C PRO A 44 -4.89 11.06 7.21
N THR A 45 -3.71 10.42 7.20
CA THR A 45 -2.45 11.09 6.93
C THR A 45 -1.78 10.41 5.74
N VAL A 46 -1.32 11.20 4.77
CA VAL A 46 -0.49 10.75 3.66
C VAL A 46 0.88 11.41 3.79
N VAL A 47 1.92 10.59 3.88
CA VAL A 47 3.31 11.06 4.04
C VAL A 47 4.05 10.84 2.74
N PHE A 48 4.64 11.90 2.18
CA PHE A 48 5.48 11.84 0.99
C PHE A 48 6.96 11.76 1.37
N GLY A 49 7.68 10.78 0.85
CA GLY A 49 9.15 10.73 0.91
C GLY A 49 9.81 11.84 0.10
N GLY A 50 11.10 12.08 0.30
CA GLY A 50 11.84 13.13 -0.41
C GLY A 50 11.80 12.97 -1.94
N GLU A 51 11.94 11.73 -2.40
CA GLU A 51 11.88 11.36 -3.82
C GLU A 51 10.46 11.55 -4.38
N ALA A 52 9.44 11.11 -3.63
CA ALA A 52 8.03 11.27 -3.99
C ALA A 52 7.62 12.74 -4.16
N VAL A 53 8.18 13.65 -3.34
CA VAL A 53 7.93 15.10 -3.53
C VAL A 53 8.53 15.61 -4.84
N ALA A 54 9.61 15.02 -5.33
CA ALA A 54 10.31 15.43 -6.55
C ALA A 54 9.73 14.82 -7.84
N GLU A 55 8.85 13.82 -7.75
CA GLU A 55 8.22 13.16 -8.90
C GLU A 55 7.45 14.11 -9.83
N PRO A 56 7.21 13.74 -11.10
CA PRO A 56 6.37 14.52 -12.00
C PRO A 56 4.96 14.78 -11.41
N PRO A 57 4.33 15.92 -11.71
CA PRO A 57 3.02 16.29 -11.12
C PRO A 57 1.92 15.23 -11.24
N LEU A 58 1.83 14.56 -12.40
CA LEU A 58 0.83 13.51 -12.63
C LEU A 58 1.09 12.26 -11.78
N VAL A 59 2.36 11.88 -11.61
CA VAL A 59 2.74 10.74 -10.75
C VAL A 59 2.36 11.06 -9.30
N ARG A 60 2.77 12.21 -8.77
CA ARG A 60 2.42 12.63 -7.41
C ARG A 60 0.91 12.67 -7.16
N LEU A 61 0.14 13.11 -8.16
CA LEU A 61 -1.32 13.15 -8.08
C LEU A 61 -1.92 11.73 -7.97
N ALA A 62 -1.47 10.80 -8.80
CA ALA A 62 -1.92 9.41 -8.73
C ALA A 62 -1.47 8.74 -7.42
N THR A 63 -0.22 8.95 -6.99
CA THR A 63 0.30 8.46 -5.72
C THR A 63 -0.54 8.97 -4.55
N LEU A 64 -0.87 10.27 -4.52
CA LEU A 64 -1.79 10.83 -3.51
C LEU A 64 -3.17 10.18 -3.55
N GLY A 65 -3.74 10.00 -4.74
CA GLY A 65 -5.03 9.33 -4.93
C GLY A 65 -5.02 7.89 -4.44
N HIS A 66 -3.93 7.16 -4.69
CA HIS A 66 -3.71 5.78 -4.25
C HIS A 66 -3.63 5.68 -2.72
N GLU A 67 -2.79 6.50 -2.07
CA GLU A 67 -2.69 6.49 -0.61
C GLU A 67 -3.99 6.97 0.07
N LEU A 68 -4.70 7.93 -0.52
CA LEU A 68 -6.01 8.33 -0.03
C LEU A 68 -7.03 7.19 -0.16
N ALA A 69 -6.98 6.43 -1.24
CA ALA A 69 -7.85 5.28 -1.45
C ALA A 69 -7.62 4.18 -0.40
N HIS A 70 -6.40 4.00 0.12
CA HIS A 70 -6.16 3.11 1.26
C HIS A 70 -6.90 3.56 2.52
N HIS A 71 -6.98 4.86 2.79
CA HIS A 71 -7.79 5.39 3.89
C HIS A 71 -9.29 5.23 3.63
N ASP A 72 -9.74 5.53 2.41
CA ASP A 72 -11.15 5.47 2.02
C ASP A 72 -11.73 4.06 2.10
N LEU A 73 -10.91 3.06 1.77
CA LEU A 73 -11.24 1.64 1.85
C LEU A 73 -11.01 1.04 3.25
N GLY A 74 -10.52 1.83 4.21
CA GLY A 74 -10.25 1.36 5.57
C GLY A 74 -9.05 0.42 5.69
N HIS A 75 -8.18 0.36 4.68
CA HIS A 75 -7.00 -0.53 4.68
C HIS A 75 -6.00 -0.18 5.80
N THR A 76 -5.95 1.09 6.23
CA THR A 76 -5.04 1.57 7.27
C THR A 76 -5.57 1.31 8.69
N THR A 77 -6.86 1.04 8.85
CA THR A 77 -7.53 0.84 10.14
C THR A 77 -8.14 -0.55 10.31
N ASP A 78 -7.94 -1.44 9.34
CA ASP A 78 -8.48 -2.79 9.38
C ASP A 78 -7.94 -3.56 10.61
N PRO A 79 -8.82 -4.01 11.53
CA PRO A 79 -8.42 -4.74 12.73
C PRO A 79 -7.68 -6.05 12.40
N VAL A 80 -7.92 -6.64 11.21
CA VAL A 80 -7.26 -7.86 10.77
C VAL A 80 -5.74 -7.70 10.76
N ASP A 81 -5.22 -6.53 10.39
CA ASP A 81 -3.77 -6.31 10.33
C ASP A 81 -3.12 -6.39 11.71
N TYR A 82 -3.82 -5.96 12.76
CA TYR A 82 -3.33 -6.08 14.13
C TYR A 82 -3.23 -7.54 14.54
N TRP A 83 -4.27 -8.33 14.26
CA TRP A 83 -4.29 -9.76 14.56
C TRP A 83 -3.20 -10.52 13.81
N ILE A 84 -2.91 -10.18 12.55
CA ILE A 84 -1.80 -10.78 11.79
C ILE A 84 -0.46 -10.52 12.48
N ILE A 85 -0.19 -9.28 12.91
CA ILE A 85 1.06 -8.95 13.62
C ILE A 85 1.18 -9.74 14.93
N TYR A 86 0.12 -9.83 15.72
CA TYR A 86 0.14 -10.60 16.96
C TYR A 86 0.31 -12.11 16.71
N LEU A 87 -0.35 -12.64 15.69
CA LEU A 87 -0.22 -14.05 15.31
C LEU A 87 1.21 -14.38 14.86
N GLN A 88 1.83 -13.53 14.03
CA GLN A 88 3.21 -13.69 13.61
C GLN A 88 4.18 -13.67 14.81
N ARG A 89 3.98 -12.75 15.77
CA ARG A 89 4.77 -12.70 17.00
C ARG A 89 4.59 -13.95 17.85
N ALA A 90 3.35 -14.43 18.01
CA ALA A 90 3.06 -15.64 18.77
C ALA A 90 3.71 -16.88 18.14
N LEU A 91 3.64 -17.02 16.81
CA LEU A 91 4.32 -18.09 16.07
C LEU A 91 5.84 -18.02 16.24
N GLY A 92 6.43 -16.82 16.20
CA GLY A 92 7.86 -16.63 16.45
C GLY A 92 8.30 -17.04 17.86
N VAL A 93 7.54 -16.62 18.89
CA VAL A 93 7.80 -17.02 20.29
C VAL A 93 7.65 -18.53 20.46
N ALA A 94 6.59 -19.12 19.92
CA ALA A 94 6.38 -20.56 19.98
C ALA A 94 7.51 -21.33 19.27
N ALA A 95 8.00 -20.82 18.14
CA ALA A 95 9.11 -21.44 17.40
C ALA A 95 10.41 -21.39 18.19
N LEU A 96 10.69 -20.27 18.86
CA LEU A 96 11.85 -20.15 19.75
C LEU A 96 11.77 -21.16 20.90
N ILE A 97 10.61 -21.29 21.55
CA ILE A 97 10.39 -22.26 22.62
C ILE A 97 10.59 -23.70 22.11
N ALA A 98 10.03 -24.03 20.94
CA ALA A 98 10.18 -25.35 20.34
C ALA A 98 11.64 -25.67 19.99
N ALA A 99 12.40 -24.69 19.49
CA ALA A 99 13.82 -24.84 19.20
C ALA A 99 14.66 -25.07 20.48
N LEU A 100 14.38 -24.33 21.56
CA LEU A 100 15.07 -24.50 22.85
C LEU A 100 14.74 -25.83 23.53
N ALA A 101 13.61 -26.44 23.20
CA ALA A 101 13.19 -27.74 23.71
C ALA A 101 13.55 -28.93 22.79
N ASP A 102 14.36 -28.70 21.75
CA ASP A 102 14.71 -29.70 20.72
C ASP A 102 13.48 -30.37 20.05
N ALA A 103 12.34 -29.68 20.03
CA ALA A 103 11.07 -30.18 19.51
C ALA A 103 10.96 -29.94 17.99
N TRP A 104 11.86 -30.54 17.20
CA TRP A 104 12.00 -30.28 15.76
C TRP A 104 10.71 -30.48 14.94
N ALA A 105 9.90 -31.49 15.27
CA ALA A 105 8.62 -31.70 14.60
C ALA A 105 7.63 -30.54 14.83
N VAL A 106 7.59 -30.01 16.07
CA VAL A 106 6.78 -28.84 16.42
C VAL A 106 7.30 -27.60 15.71
N LEU A 107 8.63 -27.43 15.68
CA LEU A 107 9.26 -26.32 14.95
C LEU A 107 8.90 -26.33 13.45
N GLY A 108 8.94 -27.51 12.80
CA GLY A 108 8.53 -27.66 11.41
C GLY A 108 7.06 -27.32 11.16
N GLY A 109 6.17 -27.71 12.08
CA GLY A 109 4.76 -27.32 12.04
C GLY A 109 4.56 -25.81 12.18
N LEU A 110 5.27 -25.17 13.12
CA LEU A 110 5.21 -23.72 13.35
C LEU A 110 5.76 -22.92 12.16
N ALA A 111 6.86 -23.39 11.55
CA ALA A 111 7.41 -22.78 10.33
C ALA A 111 6.42 -22.86 9.17
N THR A 112 5.73 -24.00 9.02
CA THR A 112 4.68 -24.17 8.02
C THR A 112 3.50 -23.22 8.26
N ALA A 113 3.03 -23.12 9.51
CA ALA A 113 1.97 -22.19 9.88
C ALA A 113 2.35 -20.73 9.61
N ALA A 114 3.60 -20.34 9.93
CA ALA A 114 4.12 -19.01 9.65
C ALA A 114 4.16 -18.71 8.15
N ALA A 115 4.61 -19.67 7.33
CA ALA A 115 4.62 -19.53 5.87
C ALA A 115 3.19 -19.36 5.32
N MET A 116 2.21 -20.12 5.82
CA MET A 116 0.81 -19.98 5.40
C MET A 116 0.22 -18.62 5.76
N VAL A 117 0.45 -18.14 6.99
CA VAL A 117 0.01 -16.80 7.43
C VAL A 117 0.64 -15.72 6.56
N TRP A 118 1.94 -15.83 6.27
CA TRP A 118 2.66 -14.91 5.40
C TRP A 118 2.07 -14.87 3.98
N LEU A 119 1.86 -16.02 3.35
CA LEU A 119 1.26 -16.09 2.01
C LEU A 119 -0.17 -15.54 1.98
N ALA A 120 -0.98 -15.84 2.99
CA ALA A 120 -2.34 -15.30 3.11
C ALA A 120 -2.33 -13.78 3.27
N THR A 121 -1.39 -13.25 4.07
CA THR A 121 -1.19 -11.82 4.29
C THR A 121 -0.80 -11.11 2.99
N ASN A 122 0.16 -11.66 2.23
CA ASN A 122 0.56 -11.09 0.95
C ASN A 122 -0.60 -11.15 -0.07
N ALA A 123 -1.36 -12.23 -0.11
CA ALA A 123 -2.53 -12.33 -0.99
C ALA A 123 -3.60 -11.27 -0.66
N MET A 124 -3.82 -11.00 0.63
CA MET A 124 -4.70 -9.94 1.10
C MET A 124 -4.19 -8.56 0.68
N TYR A 125 -2.93 -8.22 0.96
CA TYR A 125 -2.36 -6.93 0.57
C TYR A 125 -2.40 -6.72 -0.94
N ARG A 126 -2.08 -7.74 -1.75
CA ARG A 126 -2.18 -7.66 -3.21
C ARG A 126 -3.58 -7.33 -3.72
N ARG A 127 -4.62 -7.79 -3.02
CA ARG A 127 -6.02 -7.42 -3.33
C ARG A 127 -6.31 -5.97 -2.94
N ARG A 128 -5.82 -5.54 -1.76
CA ARG A 128 -5.96 -4.16 -1.29
C ARG A 128 -5.30 -3.15 -2.23
N GLU A 129 -4.11 -3.43 -2.73
CA GLU A 129 -3.40 -2.58 -3.70
C GLU A 129 -4.21 -2.37 -4.99
N VAL A 130 -4.78 -3.45 -5.53
CA VAL A 130 -5.64 -3.34 -6.74
C VAL A 130 -6.94 -2.60 -6.44
N ALA A 131 -7.52 -2.82 -5.26
CA ALA A 131 -8.72 -2.09 -4.86
C ALA A 131 -8.41 -0.59 -4.69
N ALA A 132 -7.26 -0.25 -4.11
CA ALA A 132 -6.78 1.11 -3.95
C ALA A 132 -6.55 1.77 -5.32
N ASP A 133 -5.95 1.08 -6.28
CA ASP A 133 -5.81 1.57 -7.66
C ASP A 133 -7.14 1.92 -8.33
N ALA A 134 -8.08 0.97 -8.32
CA ALA A 134 -9.39 1.16 -8.93
C ALA A 134 -10.14 2.31 -8.24
N ARG A 135 -10.01 2.41 -6.91
CA ARG A 135 -10.63 3.48 -6.15
C ARG A 135 -9.95 4.83 -6.37
N ALA A 136 -8.63 4.89 -6.48
CA ALA A 136 -7.87 6.10 -6.79
C ALA A 136 -8.32 6.68 -8.13
N LEU A 137 -8.41 5.84 -9.17
CA LEU A 137 -8.94 6.24 -10.47
C LEU A 137 -10.35 6.83 -10.34
N ALA A 138 -11.25 6.14 -9.64
CA ALA A 138 -12.62 6.62 -9.42
C ALA A 138 -12.70 7.93 -8.62
N LEU A 139 -11.77 8.15 -7.67
CA LEU A 139 -11.69 9.40 -6.89
C LEU A 139 -11.16 10.55 -7.74
N LEU A 140 -10.15 10.31 -8.57
CA LEU A 140 -9.60 11.29 -9.51
C LEU A 140 -10.66 11.70 -10.55
N ASP A 141 -11.37 10.73 -11.13
CA ASP A 141 -12.45 11.00 -12.09
C ASP A 141 -13.58 11.80 -11.44
N ARG A 142 -13.99 11.44 -10.22
CA ARG A 142 -15.03 12.18 -9.46
C ARG A 142 -14.58 13.61 -9.12
N ALA A 143 -13.29 13.81 -8.89
CA ALA A 143 -12.69 15.11 -8.62
C ALA A 143 -12.54 15.97 -9.90
N GLY A 144 -12.87 15.44 -11.09
CA GLY A 144 -12.64 16.12 -12.36
C GLY A 144 -11.16 16.27 -12.71
N LEU A 145 -10.32 15.38 -12.16
CA LEU A 145 -8.86 15.37 -12.38
C LEU A 145 -8.50 14.33 -13.46
N PRO A 146 -7.32 14.43 -14.09
CA PRO A 146 -6.90 13.52 -15.17
C PRO A 146 -6.55 12.13 -14.64
N GLY A 147 -7.55 11.35 -14.23
CA GLY A 147 -7.38 10.11 -13.49
C GLY A 147 -6.64 9.03 -14.28
N ARG A 148 -7.04 8.77 -15.52
CA ARG A 148 -6.40 7.76 -16.37
C ARG A 148 -4.96 8.14 -16.71
N GLU A 149 -4.70 9.39 -17.06
CA GLU A 149 -3.35 9.87 -17.40
C GLU A 149 -2.43 9.83 -16.18
N ALA A 150 -2.94 10.25 -15.01
CA ALA A 150 -2.17 10.20 -13.76
C ALA A 150 -1.83 8.76 -13.36
N MET A 151 -2.82 7.86 -13.36
CA MET A 151 -2.59 6.44 -13.02
C MET A 151 -1.65 5.77 -14.03
N ALA A 152 -1.77 6.08 -15.32
CA ALA A 152 -0.85 5.56 -16.35
C ALA A 152 0.58 6.07 -16.13
N ALA A 153 0.74 7.36 -15.80
CA ALA A 153 2.06 7.94 -15.50
C ALA A 153 2.71 7.29 -14.27
N MET A 154 1.95 7.05 -13.21
CA MET A 154 2.44 6.36 -12.00
C MET A 154 2.89 4.94 -12.32
N HIS A 155 2.05 4.13 -12.99
CA HIS A 155 2.45 2.78 -13.37
C HIS A 155 3.61 2.75 -14.37
N ALA A 156 3.73 3.74 -15.27
CA ALA A 156 4.88 3.82 -16.17
C ALA A 156 6.19 4.12 -15.41
N ALA A 157 6.14 4.97 -14.38
CA ALA A 157 7.28 5.24 -13.51
C ALA A 157 7.70 3.98 -12.72
N ASP A 158 6.72 3.24 -12.18
CA ASP A 158 6.97 2.02 -11.43
C ASP A 158 7.41 0.83 -12.30
N LEU A 159 6.99 0.76 -13.57
CA LEU A 159 7.35 -0.32 -14.49
C LEU A 159 8.87 -0.39 -14.75
N VAL A 160 9.57 0.74 -14.69
CA VAL A 160 11.02 0.82 -14.90
C VAL A 160 11.78 -0.01 -13.85
N VAL A 161 11.18 -0.20 -12.68
CA VAL A 161 11.77 -0.90 -11.54
C VAL A 161 11.14 -2.27 -11.25
N ASP A 162 10.17 -2.75 -12.06
CA ASP A 162 9.50 -4.03 -11.84
C ASP A 162 10.31 -5.20 -12.43
N PRO A 163 10.94 -6.07 -11.61
CA PRO A 163 11.80 -7.11 -12.12
C PRO A 163 10.99 -8.29 -12.69
N TRP A 164 11.51 -8.93 -13.74
CA TRP A 164 10.82 -10.02 -14.46
C TRP A 164 10.32 -11.17 -13.59
N TRP A 165 11.03 -11.47 -12.48
CA TRP A 165 10.66 -12.56 -11.57
C TRP A 165 9.47 -12.21 -10.67
N HIS A 166 9.14 -10.93 -10.52
CA HIS A 166 8.09 -10.46 -9.62
C HIS A 166 6.70 -11.01 -10.01
N ALA A 167 6.47 -11.21 -11.31
CA ALA A 167 5.26 -11.88 -11.79
C ALA A 167 5.16 -13.34 -11.36
N ALA A 168 6.28 -14.06 -11.33
CA ALA A 168 6.32 -15.50 -11.06
C ALA A 168 6.38 -15.82 -9.56
N GLY A 169 7.18 -15.07 -8.79
CA GLY A 169 7.48 -15.35 -7.38
C GLY A 169 7.25 -14.19 -6.43
N GLY A 170 6.87 -13.01 -6.93
CA GLY A 170 6.71 -11.79 -6.14
C GLY A 170 5.78 -11.92 -4.94
N PHE A 171 4.69 -12.69 -5.09
CA PHE A 171 3.72 -12.91 -4.03
C PHE A 171 4.31 -13.57 -2.77
N VAL A 172 5.46 -14.23 -2.89
CA VAL A 172 6.20 -14.82 -1.76
C VAL A 172 6.96 -13.75 -0.99
N PHE A 173 7.36 -12.64 -1.60
CA PHE A 173 8.27 -11.67 -0.98
C PHE A 173 7.64 -10.30 -0.75
N THR A 174 6.54 -9.99 -1.44
CA THR A 174 5.90 -8.67 -1.39
C THR A 174 4.37 -8.75 -1.48
N GLY A 175 3.74 -7.82 -0.77
CA GLY A 175 2.30 -7.55 -0.82
C GLY A 175 1.87 -6.70 -2.01
N HIS A 176 2.80 -6.18 -2.82
CA HIS A 176 2.47 -5.42 -4.02
C HIS A 176 2.35 -6.36 -5.24
N PRO A 177 1.28 -6.25 -6.06
CA PRO A 177 1.23 -6.94 -7.34
C PRO A 177 2.21 -6.32 -8.35
N PRO A 178 2.65 -7.09 -9.36
CA PRO A 178 3.39 -6.57 -10.51
C PRO A 178 2.67 -5.40 -11.13
N VAL A 179 3.43 -4.38 -11.53
CA VAL A 179 2.91 -3.11 -12.02
C VAL A 179 2.12 -3.33 -13.31
N TYR A 180 2.63 -4.20 -14.20
CA TYR A 180 1.91 -4.59 -15.42
C TYR A 180 0.54 -5.23 -15.12
N ALA A 181 0.44 -6.04 -14.05
CA ALA A 181 -0.82 -6.67 -13.68
C ALA A 181 -1.83 -5.64 -13.12
N ARG A 182 -1.35 -4.61 -12.40
CA ARG A 182 -2.16 -3.48 -11.92
C ARG A 182 -2.64 -2.61 -13.08
N ALA A 183 -1.73 -2.18 -13.95
CA ALA A 183 -2.04 -1.37 -15.13
C ALA A 183 -3.05 -2.06 -16.08
N ARG A 184 -2.90 -3.36 -16.31
CA ARG A 184 -3.85 -4.14 -17.13
C ARG A 184 -5.24 -4.21 -16.50
N ARG A 185 -5.35 -4.29 -15.16
CA ARG A 185 -6.66 -4.30 -14.48
C ARG A 185 -7.42 -2.98 -14.61
N LEU A 186 -6.69 -1.89 -14.81
CA LEU A 186 -7.26 -0.56 -15.03
C LEU A 186 -7.45 -0.22 -16.52
N ASP A 187 -7.14 -1.14 -17.44
CA ASP A 187 -7.13 -0.91 -18.89
C ASP A 187 -6.19 0.26 -19.30
N LEU A 188 -5.05 0.40 -18.61
CA LEU A 188 -4.07 1.46 -18.89
C LEU A 188 -2.91 1.00 -19.79
N ALA A 189 -2.73 -0.30 -19.95
CA ALA A 189 -1.72 -0.86 -20.84
C ALA A 189 -2.26 -0.89 -22.28
N ARG A 190 -1.96 0.16 -23.06
CA ARG A 190 -2.09 0.17 -24.52
C ARG A 190 -0.73 0.35 -25.15
#